data_AF-A0A7J8VGC2-F1
#
_entry.id   AF-A0A7J8VGC2-F1
#
_cell.length_a   1.000
_cell.length_b   1.000
_cell.length_c   1.000
_cell.angle_alpha   90.00
_cell.angle_beta   90.00
_cell.angle_gamma   90.00
#
_symmetry.space_group_name_H-M   'P 1'
#
loop_
_entity.id
_entity.type
_entity.pdbx_description
1 polymer ?
#
loop_
_entity_poly.entity_id
_entity_poly.type
_entity_poly.pdbx_seq_one_letter_code
_entity_poly.pdbx_strand_id
1 'polypeptide(L)' 'MLEKVLPHAMLKAKPNLESRIRALKMDWAIVYDMRSGKKIAALV' A
#
# COMPACT_ATOMS: atom_id res chain seq x y z
N MET A 1 7.45 2.37 -7.92
CA MET A 1 8.69 1.61 -7.61
C MET A 1 8.50 0.13 -7.94
N LEU A 2 7.50 -0.57 -7.40
CA LEU A 2 7.26 -1.99 -7.67
C LEU A 2 7.01 -2.30 -9.17
N GLU A 3 6.25 -1.47 -9.87
CA GLU A 3 6.00 -1.58 -11.32
C GLU A 3 7.26 -1.45 -12.19
N LYS A 4 8.30 -0.76 -11.70
CA LYS A 4 9.60 -0.65 -12.40
C LYS A 4 10.51 -1.85 -12.12
N VAL A 5 10.32 -2.52 -10.98
CA VAL A 5 11.13 -3.68 -10.55
C VAL A 5 10.57 -4.98 -11.12
N LEU A 6 9.26 -5.08 -11.32
CA LEU A 6 8.65 -6.18 -12.08
C LEU A 6 7.74 -5.67 -13.21
N PRO A 7 8.31 -5.17 -14.32
CA PRO A 7 7.56 -4.64 -15.46
C PRO A 7 6.75 -5.72 -16.23
N HIS A 8 6.92 -7.00 -15.89
CA HIS A 8 6.16 -8.13 -16.44
C HIS A 8 5.46 -8.97 -15.36
N ALA A 9 5.48 -8.53 -14.10
CA ALA A 9 4.56 -9.08 -13.11
C ALA A 9 3.19 -8.42 -13.28
N MET A 10 2.56 -8.66 -14.44
CA MET A 10 1.15 -9.04 -14.38
C MET A 10 1.08 -10.36 -13.63
N LEU A 11 1.38 -10.32 -12.32
CA LEU A 11 0.67 -11.14 -11.37
C LEU A 11 -0.77 -10.73 -11.62
N LYS A 12 -1.45 -11.45 -12.51
CA LYS A 12 -2.90 -11.55 -12.53
C LYS A 12 -3.27 -12.28 -11.24
N ALA A 13 -2.86 -11.67 -10.12
CA ALA A 13 -3.10 -12.17 -8.81
C ALA A 13 -4.61 -12.21 -8.77
N LYS A 14 -5.18 -13.35 -8.39
CA LYS A 14 -6.62 -13.48 -8.26
C LYS A 14 -7.15 -12.21 -7.58
N PRO A 15 -8.29 -11.62 -7.98
CA PRO A 15 -8.72 -10.30 -7.51
C PRO A 15 -8.66 -10.10 -5.98
N ASN A 16 -8.79 -11.19 -5.22
CA ASN A 16 -8.62 -11.25 -3.76
C ASN A 16 -7.17 -11.02 -3.26
N LEU A 17 -6.14 -11.27 -4.06
CA LEU A 17 -4.74 -10.99 -3.74
C LEU A 17 -4.39 -9.53 -4.06
N GLU A 18 -4.87 -8.98 -5.17
CA GLU A 18 -4.68 -7.55 -5.47
C GLU A 18 -5.35 -6.66 -4.41
N SER A 19 -6.57 -7.02 -3.98
CA SER A 19 -7.26 -6.29 -2.91
C SER A 19 -6.50 -6.37 -1.58
N ARG A 20 -5.94 -7.53 -1.24
CA ARG A 20 -5.12 -7.72 -0.03
C ARG A 20 -3.81 -6.94 -0.08
N ILE A 21 -3.14 -6.90 -1.22
CA ILE A 21 -1.91 -6.10 -1.39
C ILE A 21 -2.23 -4.61 -1.28
N ARG A 22 -3.37 -4.16 -1.84
CA ARG A 22 -3.83 -2.77 -1.71
C ARG A 22 -4.13 -2.41 -0.26
N ALA A 23 -4.89 -3.24 0.45
CA ALA A 23 -5.19 -3.05 1.87
C ALA A 23 -3.90 -2.97 2.70
N LEU A 24 -2.99 -3.92 2.51
CA LEU A 24 -1.70 -3.95 3.21
C LEU A 24 -0.87 -2.68 2.95
N LYS A 25 -0.88 -2.18 1.71
CA LYS A 25 -0.16 -0.94 1.37
C LYS A 25 -0.77 0.29 2.08
N MET A 26 -2.09 0.33 2.26
CA MET A 26 -2.77 1.40 3.01
C MET A 26 -2.46 1.31 4.50
N ASP A 27 -2.55 0.13 5.10
CA ASP A 27 -2.21 -0.09 6.52
C ASP A 27 -0.76 0.29 6.80
N TRP A 28 0.15 -0.09 5.89
CA TRP A 28 1.56 0.26 6.01
C TRP A 28 1.81 1.76 5.89
N ALA A 29 1.04 2.48 5.07
CA ALA A 29 1.12 3.94 4.99
C ALA A 29 0.72 4.58 6.33
N ILE A 30 -0.33 4.08 6.99
CA ILE A 30 -0.75 4.56 8.31
C ILE A 30 0.34 4.30 9.37
N VAL A 31 0.92 3.10 9.40
CA VAL A 31 2.04 2.77 10.31
C VAL A 31 3.26 3.67 10.05
N TYR A 32 3.56 3.92 8.78
CA TYR A 32 4.66 4.80 8.40
C TYR A 32 4.39 6.25 8.81
N ASP A 33 3.17 6.76 8.62
CA ASP A 33 2.79 8.10 9.02
C ASP A 33 2.83 8.27 10.54
N MET A 34 2.33 7.29 11.30
CA MET A 34 2.46 7.25 12.76
C MET A 34 3.93 7.26 13.20
N ARG A 35 4.76 6.41 12.60
CA ARG A 35 6.20 6.32 12.93
C ARG A 35 6.96 7.59 12.56
N SER A 36 6.60 8.24 11.46
CA SER A 36 7.27 9.45 10.97
C SER A 36 6.87 10.72 11.72
N GLY A 37 5.98 10.61 12.72
CA GLY A 37 5.52 11.76 13.51
C GLY A 37 4.70 12.77 12.71
N LYS A 38 4.28 12.41 11.48
CA LYS A 38 3.28 13.19 10.75
C LYS A 38 1.98 13.06 11.53
N LYS A 39 1.49 14.19 12.07
CA LYS A 39 0.10 14.25 12.52
C LYS A 39 -0.77 13.80 11.36
N ILE A 40 -1.47 12.68 11.52
CA ILE A 40 -2.61 12.38 10.68
C ILE A 40 -3.56 13.53 10.93
N ALA A 41 -3.71 14.43 9.96
CA ALA A 41 -4.83 15.36 9.93
C ALA A 41 -6.08 14.51 9.64
N ALA A 42 -6.51 13.72 10.62
CA ALA A 42 -7.80 13.08 10.61
C ALA A 42 -8.81 14.09 11.15
N LEU A 43 -9.73 14.47 10.27
CA LEU A 43 -10.99 15.19 10.52
C LEU A 43 -10.88 16.59 11.16
N VAL A 44 -10.86 17.61 10.30
CA VAL A 44 -11.92 18.65 10.30
C VAL A 44 -12.59 18.59 8.93
#